data_AF-A0A821I7Z1-F1
#
_entry.id   AF-A0A821I7Z1-F1
#
_cell.length_a   1.000
_cell.length_b   1.000
_cell.length_c   1.000
_cell.angle_alpha   90.00
_cell.angle_beta   90.00
_cell.angle_gamma   90.00
#
_symmetry.space_group_name_H-M   'P 1'
#
loop_
_entity.id
_entity.type
_entity.pdbx_description
1 polymer ?
#
loop_
_entity_poly.entity_id
_entity_poly.type
_entity_poly.pdbx_seq_one_letter_code
_entity_poly.pdbx_strand_id
1 'polypeptide(L)'
;MYNAIDAVDVEMQPIRNYSEAKSIYFISFISIVSFFVLNMFVGIVVKNFRSCQAQQELEEEARNKAKRAKRIERKQRLMRELPYYANFSIWRKRLHDLCISKYFDLIIVTIIVFNVVTIWNQLDSFIVLLSIASIVIEKMVSGHIFPIHPTLILLKLLKMAKGVRALFYTAIQVLPQVKNLSSILSSFLIFGTLGVELFGKLECSEEQPCSGLNKHAHF
;
A
#
# COMPACT_ATOMS: atom_id res chain seq x y z
N MET A 1 -35.38 -18.10 -10.48
CA MET A 1 -36.68 -17.62 -9.97
C MET A 1 -37.76 -17.72 -11.05
N TYR A 2 -37.56 -17.13 -12.24
CA TYR A 2 -38.56 -17.14 -13.32
C TYR A 2 -39.06 -18.54 -13.72
N ASN A 3 -38.14 -19.48 -14.01
CA ASN A 3 -38.53 -20.86 -14.35
C ASN A 3 -39.37 -21.54 -13.23
N ALA A 4 -39.19 -21.15 -11.97
CA ALA A 4 -39.96 -21.70 -10.86
C ALA A 4 -41.36 -21.07 -10.74
N ILE A 5 -41.52 -19.80 -11.14
CA ILE A 5 -42.82 -19.10 -11.23
C ILE A 5 -43.64 -19.66 -12.40
N ASP A 6 -42.97 -19.98 -13.50
CA ASP A 6 -43.61 -20.49 -14.73
C ASP A 6 -43.89 -22.00 -14.69
N ALA A 7 -43.34 -22.73 -13.70
CA ALA A 7 -43.55 -24.17 -13.54
C ALA A 7 -44.97 -24.52 -13.10
N VAL A 8 -45.59 -25.47 -13.81
CA VAL A 8 -46.97 -25.93 -13.60
C VAL A 8 -46.98 -27.29 -12.89
N ASP A 9 -46.63 -28.36 -13.61
CA ASP A 9 -46.58 -29.75 -13.13
C ASP A 9 -45.54 -30.56 -13.91
N VAL A 10 -45.24 -31.79 -13.48
CA VAL A 10 -44.27 -32.69 -14.13
C VAL A 10 -44.79 -33.06 -15.53
N GLU A 11 -43.90 -33.07 -16.53
CA GLU A 11 -44.22 -33.27 -17.96
C GLU A 11 -45.16 -32.21 -18.59
N MET A 12 -45.42 -31.08 -17.93
CA MET A 12 -46.18 -29.97 -18.52
C MET A 12 -45.27 -28.80 -18.93
N GLN A 13 -45.57 -28.21 -20.09
CA GLN A 13 -44.84 -27.02 -20.57
C GLN A 13 -45.09 -25.83 -19.62
N PRO A 14 -44.05 -25.05 -19.25
CA PRO A 14 -44.20 -23.90 -18.36
C PRO A 14 -45.09 -22.82 -18.98
N ILE A 15 -45.97 -22.24 -18.16
CA ILE A 15 -46.85 -21.13 -18.53
C ILE A 15 -46.37 -19.88 -17.82
N ARG A 16 -46.16 -18.81 -18.59
CA ARG A 16 -45.64 -17.54 -18.06
C ARG A 16 -46.53 -17.01 -16.94
N ASN A 17 -45.93 -16.68 -15.79
CA ASN A 17 -46.60 -16.17 -14.59
C ASN A 17 -47.72 -17.08 -14.05
N TYR A 18 -47.56 -18.41 -14.16
CA TYR A 18 -48.56 -19.35 -13.63
C TYR A 18 -48.77 -19.22 -12.12
N SER A 19 -47.68 -19.10 -11.35
CA SER A 19 -47.76 -18.99 -9.90
C SER A 19 -46.82 -17.93 -9.35
N GLU A 20 -47.28 -16.68 -9.38
CA GLU A 20 -46.53 -15.52 -8.86
C GLU A 20 -46.24 -15.66 -7.36
N ALA A 21 -47.10 -16.35 -6.59
CA ALA A 21 -46.92 -16.59 -5.16
C ALA A 21 -45.62 -17.35 -4.83
N LYS A 22 -45.10 -18.18 -5.76
CA LYS A 22 -43.82 -18.88 -5.58
C LYS A 22 -42.64 -17.90 -5.45
N SER A 23 -42.74 -16.67 -5.98
CA SER A 23 -41.70 -15.64 -5.83
C SER A 23 -41.48 -15.23 -4.37
N ILE A 24 -42.55 -15.17 -3.58
CA ILE A 24 -42.53 -14.77 -2.16
C ILE A 24 -41.71 -15.79 -1.35
N TYR A 25 -41.85 -17.08 -1.67
CA TYR A 25 -41.03 -18.14 -1.08
C TYR A 25 -39.53 -17.91 -1.33
N PHE A 26 -39.13 -17.65 -2.57
CA PHE A 26 -37.71 -17.39 -2.88
C PHE A 26 -37.18 -16.12 -2.20
N ILE A 27 -37.96 -15.03 -2.18
CA ILE A 27 -37.55 -13.77 -1.57
C ILE A 27 -37.39 -13.92 -0.05
N SER A 28 -38.35 -14.55 0.62
CA SER A 28 -38.29 -14.79 2.06
C SER A 28 -37.14 -15.73 2.44
N PHE A 29 -36.94 -16.81 1.69
CA PHE A 29 -35.83 -17.74 1.90
C PHE A 29 -34.47 -17.07 1.71
N ILE A 30 -34.27 -16.32 0.61
CA ILE A 30 -33.03 -15.58 0.36
C ILE A 30 -32.77 -14.55 1.45
N SER A 31 -33.80 -13.82 1.89
CA SER A 31 -33.67 -12.83 2.97
C SER A 31 -33.22 -13.46 4.29
N ILE A 32 -33.87 -14.56 4.71
CA ILE A 32 -33.54 -15.25 5.97
C ILE A 32 -32.13 -15.86 5.91
N VAL A 33 -31.81 -16.59 4.84
CA VAL A 33 -30.50 -17.24 4.68
C VAL A 33 -29.39 -16.20 4.54
N SER A 34 -29.59 -15.15 3.74
CA SER A 34 -28.60 -14.09 3.58
C SER A 34 -28.35 -13.35 4.89
N PHE A 35 -29.40 -13.01 5.64
CA PHE A 35 -29.27 -12.36 6.95
C PHE A 35 -28.49 -13.24 7.93
N PHE A 36 -28.81 -14.54 8.02
CA PHE A 36 -28.11 -15.46 8.91
C PHE A 36 -26.64 -15.65 8.51
N VAL A 37 -26.37 -15.91 7.23
CA VAL A 37 -25.01 -16.14 6.72
C VAL A 37 -24.15 -14.88 6.89
N LEU A 38 -24.67 -13.70 6.55
CA LEU A 38 -23.94 -12.45 6.74
C LEU A 38 -23.64 -12.19 8.22
N ASN A 39 -24.61 -12.36 9.10
CA ASN A 39 -24.41 -12.14 10.54
C ASN A 39 -23.47 -13.17 11.16
N MET A 40 -23.54 -14.44 10.75
CA MET A 40 -22.61 -15.48 11.18
C MET A 40 -21.19 -15.17 10.70
N PHE A 41 -21.04 -14.77 9.43
CA PHE A 41 -19.75 -14.45 8.84
C PHE A 41 -19.11 -13.24 9.54
N VAL A 42 -19.85 -12.14 9.69
CA VAL A 42 -19.39 -10.95 10.41
C VAL A 42 -19.04 -11.31 11.86
N GLY A 43 -19.84 -12.14 12.52
CA GLY A 43 -19.55 -12.64 13.87
C GLY A 43 -18.22 -13.40 13.95
N ILE A 44 -17.94 -14.31 13.01
CA ILE A 44 -16.69 -15.07 12.94
C ILE A 44 -15.50 -14.15 12.64
N VAL A 45 -15.64 -13.26 11.65
CA VAL A 45 -14.58 -12.32 11.26
C VAL A 45 -14.22 -11.39 12.41
N VAL A 46 -15.22 -10.81 13.08
CA VAL A 46 -14.99 -9.93 14.23
C VAL A 46 -14.37 -10.69 15.40
N LYS A 47 -14.81 -11.92 15.67
CA LYS A 47 -14.20 -12.76 16.72
C LYS A 47 -12.73 -13.04 16.41
N ASN A 48 -12.42 -13.44 15.18
CA ASN A 48 -11.04 -13.71 14.75
C ASN A 48 -10.17 -12.45 14.79
N PHE A 49 -10.71 -11.30 14.39
CA PHE A 49 -9.99 -10.03 14.45
C PHE A 49 -9.64 -9.66 15.90
N ARG A 50 -10.62 -9.74 16.81
CA ARG A 50 -10.40 -9.46 18.24
C ARG A 50 -9.39 -10.43 18.85
N SER A 51 -9.44 -11.71 18.50
CA SER A 51 -8.47 -12.71 18.96
C SER A 51 -7.05 -12.42 18.45
N CYS A 52 -6.91 -12.05 17.17
CA CYS A 52 -5.62 -11.69 16.59
C CYS A 52 -5.02 -10.45 17.25
N GLN A 53 -5.85 -9.42 17.46
CA GLN A 53 -5.42 -8.20 18.13
C GLN A 53 -4.90 -8.48 19.54
N ALA A 54 -5.62 -9.27 20.34
CA ALA A 54 -5.20 -9.65 21.69
C ALA A 54 -3.87 -10.45 21.69
N GLN A 55 -3.68 -11.35 20.71
CA GLN A 55 -2.42 -12.09 20.56
C GLN A 55 -1.25 -11.17 20.21
N GLN A 56 -1.45 -10.22 19.31
CA GLN A 56 -0.41 -9.26 18.92
C GLN A 56 0.04 -8.38 20.08
N GLU A 57 -0.90 -7.89 20.90
CA GLU A 57 -0.59 -7.09 22.08
C GLU A 57 0.27 -7.87 23.09
N LEU A 58 -0.10 -9.12 23.37
CA LEU A 58 0.67 -10.01 24.25
C LEU A 58 2.07 -10.32 23.70
N GLU A 59 2.18 -10.59 22.40
CA GLU A 59 3.45 -10.88 21.74
C GLU A 59 4.37 -9.65 21.73
N GLU A 60 3.81 -8.45 21.49
CA GLU A 60 4.55 -7.20 21.56
C GLU A 60 5.04 -6.90 22.98
N GLU A 61 4.20 -7.11 23.99
CA GLU A 61 4.60 -7.01 25.38
C GLU A 61 5.74 -7.97 25.74
N ALA A 62 5.64 -9.24 25.33
CA ALA A 62 6.67 -10.24 25.56
C ALA A 62 7.98 -9.85 24.86
N ARG A 63 7.91 -9.37 23.62
CA ARG A 63 9.06 -8.88 22.85
C ARG A 63 9.71 -7.67 23.54
N ASN A 64 8.92 -6.74 24.07
CA ASN A 64 9.41 -5.56 24.77
C ASN A 64 10.04 -5.92 26.12
N LYS A 65 9.45 -6.83 26.88
CA LYS A 65 10.02 -7.39 28.12
C LYS A 65 11.35 -8.11 27.83
N ALA A 66 11.41 -8.93 26.77
CA ALA A 66 12.63 -9.62 26.34
C ALA A 66 13.74 -8.65 25.89
N LYS A 67 13.40 -7.59 25.13
CA LYS A 67 14.34 -6.52 24.77
C LYS A 67 14.88 -5.80 26.01
N ARG A 68 14.02 -5.48 26.99
CA ARG A 68 14.41 -4.84 28.26
C ARG A 68 15.33 -5.74 29.08
N ALA A 69 14.98 -7.03 29.23
CA ALA A 69 15.81 -8.01 29.93
C ALA A 69 17.21 -8.12 29.29
N LYS A 70 17.29 -8.24 27.96
CA LYS A 70 18.57 -8.27 27.22
C LYS A 70 19.39 -6.99 27.41
N ARG A 71 18.76 -5.81 27.49
CA ARG A 71 19.46 -4.53 27.77
C ARG A 71 20.03 -4.50 29.19
N ILE A 72 19.25 -4.91 30.19
CA ILE A 72 19.68 -5.00 31.58
C ILE A 72 20.84 -5.98 31.70
N GLU A 73 20.73 -7.15 31.08
CA GLU A 73 21.78 -8.18 31.07
C GLU A 73 23.08 -7.67 30.40
N ARG A 74 23.00 -7.02 29.23
CA ARG A 74 24.16 -6.37 28.59
C ARG A 74 24.80 -5.34 29.51
N LYS A 75 24.00 -4.49 30.17
CA LYS A 75 24.49 -3.47 31.08
C LYS A 75 25.16 -4.11 32.31
N GLN A 76 24.59 -5.18 32.86
CA GLN A 76 25.16 -5.94 33.98
C GLN A 76 26.45 -6.67 33.61
N ARG A 77 26.56 -7.21 32.39
CA ARG A 77 27.81 -7.80 31.89
C ARG A 77 28.89 -6.73 31.75
N LEU A 78 28.56 -5.58 31.14
CA LEU A 78 29.48 -4.46 30.97
C LEU A 78 29.92 -3.85 32.31
N MET A 79 29.02 -3.73 33.30
CA MET A 79 29.37 -3.22 34.63
C MET A 79 30.23 -4.19 35.45
N ARG A 80 30.23 -5.50 35.13
CA ARG A 80 31.09 -6.50 35.78
C ARG A 80 32.53 -6.41 35.31
N GLU A 81 32.76 -5.94 34.09
CA GLU A 81 34.11 -5.64 33.60
C GLU A 81 34.53 -4.25 34.08
N LEU A 82 35.65 -4.16 34.78
CA LEU A 82 36.23 -2.86 35.13
C LEU A 82 36.44 -2.08 33.81
N PRO A 83 36.04 -0.80 33.71
CA PRO A 83 36.22 -0.05 32.49
C PRO A 83 37.70 -0.03 32.06
N TYR A 84 37.95 -0.36 30.79
CA TYR A 84 39.28 -0.49 30.17
C TYR A 84 40.23 0.70 30.42
N TYR A 85 39.67 1.89 30.65
CA TYR A 85 40.39 3.13 30.92
C TYR A 85 40.77 3.36 32.40
N ALA A 86 40.45 2.43 33.30
CA ALA A 86 40.78 2.53 34.72
C ALA A 86 42.30 2.61 34.97
N ASN A 87 43.11 2.00 34.09
CA ASN A 87 44.57 1.95 34.19
C ASN A 87 45.30 2.95 33.28
N PHE A 88 44.61 3.95 32.69
CA PHE A 88 45.28 4.93 31.83
C PHE A 88 46.05 6.00 32.61
N SER A 89 47.16 6.46 32.01
CA SER A 89 47.91 7.61 32.52
C SER A 89 47.08 8.90 32.47
N ILE A 90 47.38 9.84 33.36
CA ILE A 90 46.61 11.08 33.59
C ILE A 90 46.40 11.89 32.30
N TRP A 91 47.43 11.99 31.44
CA TRP A 91 47.34 12.72 30.17
C TRP A 91 46.41 12.05 29.16
N ARG A 92 46.46 10.71 29.07
CA ARG A 92 45.59 9.93 28.18
C ARG A 92 44.13 9.95 28.65
N LYS A 93 43.91 9.92 29.97
CA LYS A 93 42.58 10.03 30.57
C LYS A 93 41.96 11.41 30.34
N ARG A 94 42.73 12.50 30.45
CA ARG A 94 42.25 13.85 30.13
C ARG A 94 41.83 14.00 28.67
N LEU A 95 42.62 13.49 27.72
CA LEU A 95 42.24 13.51 26.30
C LEU A 95 40.97 12.71 26.04
N HIS A 96 40.84 11.54 26.65
CA HIS A 96 39.65 10.70 26.57
C HIS A 96 38.40 11.39 27.16
N ASP A 97 38.53 12.00 28.34
CA ASP A 97 37.45 12.73 29.01
C ASP A 97 37.04 14.00 28.23
N LEU A 98 37.99 14.64 27.54
CA LEU A 98 37.72 15.78 26.66
C LEU A 98 36.98 15.36 25.38
N CYS A 99 37.38 14.26 24.74
CA CYS A 99 36.70 13.72 23.54
C CYS A 99 35.31 13.14 23.83
N ILE A 100 35.05 12.62 25.04
CA ILE A 100 33.74 12.09 25.45
C ILE A 100 32.86 13.17 26.09
N SER A 101 33.39 14.38 26.25
CA SER A 101 32.62 15.48 26.81
C SER A 101 31.44 15.85 25.92
N LYS A 102 30.28 16.07 26.54
CA LYS A 102 29.05 16.48 25.82
C LYS A 102 29.21 17.79 25.04
N TYR A 103 30.14 18.64 25.46
CA TYR A 103 30.43 19.91 24.80
C TYR A 103 31.12 19.70 23.44
N PHE A 104 32.02 18.72 23.33
CA PHE A 104 32.68 18.39 22.07
C PHE A 104 31.70 17.82 21.04
N ASP A 105 30.83 16.91 21.47
CA ASP A 105 29.75 16.38 20.63
C ASP A 105 28.81 17.49 20.14
N LEU A 106 28.45 18.43 21.02
CA LEU A 106 27.61 19.56 20.67
C LEU A 106 28.27 20.44 19.60
N ILE A 107 29.59 20.68 19.70
CA ILE A 107 30.35 21.43 18.69
C ILE A 107 30.31 20.72 17.33
N ILE A 108 30.55 19.41 17.30
CA ILE A 108 30.48 18.63 16.05
C ILE A 108 29.08 18.69 15.44
N VAL A 109 28.04 18.51 16.25
CA VAL A 109 26.64 18.60 15.80
C VAL A 109 26.32 19.99 15.24
N THR A 110 26.77 21.05 15.90
CA THR A 110 26.62 22.43 15.41
C THR A 110 27.31 22.64 14.06
N ILE A 111 28.52 22.12 13.88
CA ILE A 111 29.27 22.20 12.60
C ILE A 111 28.51 21.46 11.48
N ILE A 112 27.98 20.26 11.75
CA ILE A 112 27.20 19.49 10.78
C ILE A 112 25.91 20.22 10.41
N VAL A 113 25.17 20.74 11.39
CA VAL A 113 23.93 21.50 11.16
C VAL A 113 24.21 22.74 10.31
N PHE A 114 25.29 23.47 10.61
CA PHE A 114 25.69 24.63 9.83
C PHE A 114 26.02 24.26 8.38
N ASN A 115 26.79 23.19 8.17
CA ASN A 115 27.12 22.69 6.83
C ASN A 115 25.84 22.29 6.05
N VAL A 116 24.94 21.55 6.68
CA VAL A 116 23.65 21.17 6.09
C VAL A 116 22.87 22.43 5.67
N VAL A 117 22.72 23.43 6.54
CA VAL A 117 22.06 24.71 6.21
C VAL A 117 22.72 25.40 5.01
N THR A 118 24.05 25.40 4.91
CA THR A 118 24.74 25.97 3.74
C THR A 118 24.47 25.21 2.45
N ILE A 119 24.33 23.87 2.50
CA ILE A 119 23.98 23.05 1.33
C ILE A 119 22.53 23.31 0.89
N TRP A 120 21.58 23.42 1.83
CA TRP A 120 20.19 23.77 1.50
C TRP A 120 20.08 25.14 0.82
N ASN A 121 20.88 26.12 1.26
CA ASN A 121 20.94 27.43 0.61
C ASN A 121 21.49 27.37 -0.83
N GLN A 122 22.44 26.47 -1.11
CA GLN A 122 22.92 26.24 -2.48
C GLN A 122 21.87 25.54 -3.36
N LEU A 123 21.11 24.59 -2.79
CA LEU A 123 20.02 23.93 -3.51
C LEU A 123 18.87 24.90 -3.83
N ASP A 124 18.49 25.77 -2.90
CA ASP A 124 17.49 26.81 -3.15
C ASP A 124 17.97 27.80 -4.24
N SER A 125 19.25 28.16 -4.24
CA SER A 125 19.85 28.97 -5.32
C SER A 125 19.80 28.28 -6.69
N PHE A 126 20.10 26.97 -6.74
CA PHE A 126 20.01 26.17 -7.97
C PHE A 126 18.56 26.03 -8.48
N ILE A 127 17.60 25.86 -7.59
CA ILE A 127 16.17 25.81 -7.93
C ILE A 127 15.70 27.15 -8.54
N VAL A 128 16.15 28.28 -7.97
CA VAL A 128 15.85 29.61 -8.51
C VAL A 128 16.48 29.81 -9.90
N LEU A 129 17.72 29.36 -10.12
CA LEU A 129 18.39 29.42 -11.42
C LEU A 129 17.67 28.57 -12.48
N LEU A 130 17.28 27.35 -12.15
CA LEU A 130 16.50 26.49 -13.05
C LEU A 130 15.12 27.09 -13.38
N SER A 131 14.50 27.78 -12.42
CA SER A 131 13.25 28.51 -12.63
C SER A 131 13.43 29.65 -13.64
N ILE A 132 14.49 30.45 -13.48
CA ILE A 132 14.82 31.54 -14.41
C ILE A 132 15.17 30.98 -15.81
N ALA A 133 15.99 29.94 -15.89
CA ALA A 133 16.33 29.28 -17.15
C ALA A 133 15.09 28.70 -17.86
N SER A 134 14.13 28.15 -17.12
CA SER A 134 12.86 27.67 -17.67
C SER A 134 12.04 28.80 -18.29
N ILE A 135 11.99 29.99 -17.67
CA ILE A 135 11.29 31.17 -18.21
C ILE A 135 11.97 31.68 -19.48
N VAL A 136 13.31 31.65 -19.53
CA VAL A 136 14.08 32.05 -20.71
C VAL A 136 13.85 31.07 -21.87
N ILE A 137 13.86 29.76 -21.59
CA ILE A 137 13.56 28.72 -22.60
C ILE A 137 12.14 28.88 -23.14
N GLU A 138 11.16 29.20 -22.29
CA GLU A 138 9.78 29.45 -22.71
C GLU A 138 9.65 30.67 -23.63
N LYS A 139 10.39 31.75 -23.34
CA LYS A 139 10.48 32.91 -24.24
C LYS A 139 11.18 32.58 -25.57
N MET A 140 12.23 31.76 -25.56
CA MET A 140 12.94 31.34 -26.77
C MET A 140 12.09 30.40 -27.64
N VAL A 141 11.27 29.53 -27.03
CA VAL A 141 10.36 28.62 -27.74
C VAL A 141 9.20 29.39 -28.38
N SER A 142 8.68 30.43 -27.74
CA SER A 142 7.72 31.37 -28.37
C SER A 142 8.32 32.14 -29.55
N GLY A 143 9.65 32.15 -29.71
CA GLY A 143 10.40 32.70 -30.83
C GLY A 143 10.60 31.75 -32.03
N HIS A 144 9.70 30.78 -32.24
CA HIS A 144 9.57 29.98 -33.47
C HIS A 144 10.73 29.03 -33.87
N ILE A 145 11.49 28.44 -32.95
CA ILE A 145 12.61 27.54 -33.34
C ILE A 145 12.37 26.04 -33.08
N PHE A 146 11.43 25.60 -32.24
CA PHE A 146 11.23 24.16 -32.01
C PHE A 146 9.76 23.73 -31.76
N PRO A 147 9.19 22.82 -32.58
CA PRO A 147 7.89 22.21 -32.30
C PRO A 147 8.07 21.06 -31.29
N ILE A 148 7.57 21.23 -30.07
CA ILE A 148 7.60 20.22 -29.01
C ILE A 148 6.24 19.50 -28.95
N HIS A 149 6.25 18.16 -28.95
CA HIS A 149 5.04 17.33 -28.87
C HIS A 149 4.21 17.60 -27.60
N PRO A 150 2.87 17.56 -27.67
CA PRO A 150 1.95 17.91 -26.57
C PRO A 150 2.07 17.01 -25.32
N THR A 151 2.68 15.83 -25.42
CA THR A 151 2.97 14.95 -24.28
C THR A 151 4.02 15.52 -23.32
N LEU A 152 4.95 16.36 -23.79
CA LEU A 152 5.94 17.04 -22.95
C LEU A 152 5.36 18.24 -22.18
N ILE A 153 4.22 18.78 -22.63
CA ILE A 153 3.45 19.81 -21.92
C ILE A 153 2.74 19.20 -20.69
N LEU A 154 2.32 17.94 -20.76
CA LEU A 154 1.74 17.24 -19.60
C LEU A 154 2.76 17.05 -18.47
N LEU A 155 4.05 16.86 -18.80
CA LEU A 155 5.16 16.87 -17.84
C LEU A 155 5.44 18.25 -17.21
N LYS A 156 4.99 19.36 -17.83
CA LYS A 156 5.03 20.69 -17.18
C LYS A 156 4.07 20.78 -15.98
N LEU A 157 2.98 20.00 -15.93
CA LEU A 157 2.06 20.00 -14.78
C LEU A 157 2.68 19.39 -13.52
N LEU A 158 3.58 18.41 -13.67
CA LEU A 158 4.38 17.85 -12.57
C LEU A 158 5.41 18.84 -12.01
N LYS A 159 5.75 19.91 -12.74
CA LYS A 159 6.66 20.96 -12.28
C LYS A 159 5.99 22.04 -11.43
N MET A 160 4.66 22.04 -11.31
CA MET A 160 3.93 23.04 -10.54
C MET A 160 3.75 22.61 -9.08
N ALA A 161 4.32 23.41 -8.18
CA ALA A 161 4.21 23.38 -6.72
C ALA A 161 4.94 22.26 -5.95
N LYS A 162 5.70 22.69 -4.92
CA LYS A 162 6.35 21.83 -3.91
C LYS A 162 5.37 20.79 -3.29
N GLY A 163 4.06 21.08 -3.27
CA GLY A 163 3.01 20.20 -2.76
C GLY A 163 2.68 18.98 -3.64
N VAL A 164 2.70 19.09 -4.96
CA VAL A 164 2.37 17.97 -5.87
C VAL A 164 3.47 16.89 -5.82
N ARG A 165 4.73 17.32 -5.67
CA ARG A 165 5.86 16.40 -5.46
C ARG A 165 5.76 15.63 -4.15
N ALA A 166 5.26 16.24 -3.08
CA ALA A 166 5.05 15.56 -1.81
C ALA A 166 3.97 14.48 -1.93
N LEU A 167 2.86 14.77 -2.64
CA LEU A 167 1.80 13.79 -2.91
C LEU A 167 2.26 12.65 -3.83
N PHE A 168 3.09 12.95 -4.83
CA PHE A 168 3.65 11.92 -5.71
C PHE A 168 4.68 11.04 -4.97
N TYR A 169 5.48 11.64 -4.09
CA TYR A 169 6.42 10.92 -3.23
C TYR A 169 5.70 10.01 -2.24
N THR A 170 4.61 10.46 -1.61
CA THR A 170 3.79 9.62 -0.74
C THR A 170 3.09 8.51 -1.52
N ALA A 171 2.59 8.77 -2.74
CA ALA A 171 2.02 7.73 -3.60
C ALA A 171 3.04 6.64 -3.94
N ILE A 172 4.28 7.02 -4.29
CA ILE A 172 5.38 6.07 -4.53
C ILE A 172 5.77 5.31 -3.26
N GLN A 173 5.73 5.97 -2.11
CA GLN A 173 6.05 5.36 -0.82
C GLN A 173 4.97 4.40 -0.31
N VAL A 174 3.71 4.55 -0.76
CA VAL A 174 2.59 3.65 -0.44
C VAL A 174 2.55 2.43 -1.39
N LEU A 175 3.09 2.52 -2.61
CA LEU A 175 3.23 1.38 -3.54
C LEU A 175 3.83 0.11 -2.93
N PRO A 176 4.92 0.13 -2.13
CA PRO A 176 5.45 -1.07 -1.50
C PRO A 176 4.49 -1.71 -0.48
N GLN A 177 3.58 -0.94 0.14
CA GLN A 177 2.53 -1.49 1.01
C GLN A 177 1.43 -2.17 0.17
N VAL A 178 1.06 -1.60 -0.96
CA VAL A 178 0.11 -2.18 -1.93
C VAL A 178 0.69 -3.43 -2.61
N LYS A 179 2.02 -3.55 -2.75
CA LYS A 179 2.67 -4.73 -3.33
C LYS A 179 2.30 -6.05 -2.62
N ASN A 180 2.11 -6.03 -1.30
CA ASN A 180 1.66 -7.21 -0.57
C ASN A 180 0.19 -7.57 -0.86
N LEU A 181 -0.67 -6.56 -1.08
CA LEU A 181 -2.05 -6.76 -1.53
C LEU A 181 -2.10 -7.23 -3.00
N SER A 182 -1.15 -6.79 -3.82
CA SER A 182 -1.00 -7.24 -5.21
C SER A 182 -0.73 -8.74 -5.33
N SER A 183 -0.12 -9.36 -4.32
CA SER A 183 0.07 -10.82 -4.30
C SER A 183 -1.27 -11.56 -4.26
N ILE A 184 -2.30 -11.00 -3.62
CA ILE A 184 -3.65 -11.57 -3.59
C ILE A 184 -4.35 -11.34 -4.94
N LEU A 185 -4.16 -10.15 -5.54
CA LEU A 185 -4.68 -9.84 -6.88
C LEU A 185 -4.08 -10.72 -7.99
N SER A 186 -2.89 -11.30 -7.78
CA SER A 186 -2.31 -12.29 -8.70
C SER A 186 -3.18 -13.54 -8.85
N SER A 187 -4.06 -13.84 -7.89
CA SER A 187 -4.99 -14.97 -8.00
C SER A 187 -5.96 -14.81 -9.19
N PHE A 188 -6.28 -13.57 -9.58
CA PHE A 188 -7.08 -13.30 -10.77
C PHE A 188 -6.37 -13.74 -12.06
N LEU A 189 -5.03 -13.74 -12.09
CA LEU A 189 -4.27 -14.24 -13.25
C LEU A 189 -4.37 -15.77 -13.36
N ILE A 190 -4.36 -16.49 -12.24
CA ILE A 190 -4.55 -17.95 -12.22
C ILE A 190 -5.94 -18.28 -12.76
N PHE A 191 -6.99 -17.63 -12.25
CA PHE A 191 -8.35 -17.81 -12.77
C PHE A 191 -8.49 -17.39 -14.23
N GLY A 192 -7.76 -16.37 -14.68
CA GLY A 192 -7.70 -15.99 -16.10
C GLY A 192 -7.11 -17.08 -16.98
N THR A 193 -5.95 -17.65 -16.61
CA THR A 193 -5.34 -18.76 -17.38
C THR A 193 -6.20 -20.02 -17.39
N LEU A 194 -6.81 -20.37 -16.25
CA LEU A 194 -7.76 -21.48 -16.18
C LEU A 194 -9.02 -21.22 -17.01
N GLY A 195 -9.50 -19.97 -17.04
CA GLY A 195 -10.61 -19.55 -17.87
C GLY A 195 -10.33 -19.72 -19.35
N VAL A 196 -9.17 -19.30 -19.83
CA VAL A 196 -8.75 -19.50 -21.24
C VAL A 196 -8.66 -21.00 -21.58
N GLU A 197 -8.12 -21.81 -20.69
CA GLU A 197 -7.94 -23.26 -20.94
C GLU A 197 -9.27 -24.04 -20.93
N LEU A 198 -10.18 -23.72 -20.02
CA LEU A 198 -11.48 -24.38 -19.91
C LEU A 198 -12.53 -23.85 -20.90
N PHE A 199 -12.49 -22.55 -21.20
CA PHE A 199 -13.59 -21.84 -21.87
C PHE A 199 -13.17 -21.10 -23.15
N GLY A 200 -11.88 -21.13 -23.54
CA GLY A 200 -11.38 -20.42 -24.73
C GLY A 200 -11.87 -20.97 -26.08
N LYS A 201 -12.51 -22.15 -26.09
CA LYS A 201 -13.11 -22.76 -27.30
C LYS A 201 -14.63 -22.94 -27.21
N LEU A 202 -15.32 -22.18 -26.35
CA LEU A 202 -16.78 -22.22 -26.31
C LEU A 202 -17.36 -21.73 -27.64
N GLU A 203 -18.03 -22.62 -28.37
CA GLU A 203 -18.78 -22.28 -29.57
C GLU A 203 -20.20 -21.84 -29.16
N CYS A 204 -20.47 -20.55 -29.31
CA CYS A 204 -21.78 -19.98 -29.08
C CYS A 204 -22.57 -20.01 -30.39
N SER A 205 -23.69 -20.75 -30.42
CA SER A 205 -24.60 -20.82 -31.58
C SER A 205 -25.80 -19.88 -31.37
N GLU A 206 -26.53 -19.52 -32.44
CA GLU A 206 -27.77 -18.75 -32.33
C GLU A 206 -28.85 -19.47 -31.50
N GLU A 207 -28.81 -20.81 -31.49
CA GLU A 207 -29.70 -21.64 -30.67
C GLU A 207 -29.28 -21.69 -29.19
N GLN A 208 -28.01 -21.41 -28.88
CA GLN A 208 -27.47 -21.42 -27.53
C GLN A 208 -26.55 -20.22 -27.28
N PRO A 209 -27.13 -19.03 -27.04
CA PRO A 209 -26.38 -17.79 -26.89
C PRO A 209 -25.58 -17.77 -25.59
N CYS A 210 -24.31 -17.39 -25.68
CA CYS A 210 -23.46 -17.19 -24.50
C CYS A 210 -23.82 -15.87 -23.80
N SER A 211 -24.53 -15.96 -22.69
CA SER A 211 -24.92 -14.79 -21.89
C SER A 211 -23.71 -14.18 -21.18
N GLY A 212 -23.36 -12.94 -21.56
CA GLY A 212 -22.25 -12.18 -20.95
C GLY A 212 -20.89 -12.34 -21.63
N LEU A 213 -20.77 -13.15 -22.68
CA LEU A 213 -19.59 -13.24 -23.54
C LEU A 213 -19.86 -12.53 -24.87
N ASN A 214 -18.89 -11.74 -25.34
CA ASN A 214 -18.99 -11.04 -26.62
C ASN A 214 -17.62 -11.06 -27.32
N LYS A 215 -17.57 -10.67 -28.60
CA LYS A 215 -16.34 -10.60 -29.40
C LYS A 215 -15.18 -9.86 -28.70
N HIS A 216 -15.49 -8.83 -27.91
CA HIS A 216 -14.52 -8.03 -27.16
C HIS A 216 -14.36 -8.42 -25.69
N ALA A 217 -15.16 -9.37 -25.20
CA ALA A 217 -15.17 -9.85 -23.83
C ALA A 217 -15.36 -11.38 -23.86
N HIS A 218 -14.31 -12.08 -24.26
CA HIS A 218 -14.19 -13.54 -24.25
C HIS A 218 -13.01 -13.95 -23.34
N PHE A 219 -12.94 -15.24 -23.02
CA PHE A 219 -11.84 -15.80 -22.22
C PHE A 219 -10.54 -15.85 -23.02
#